data_AF-A0A941WNK8-F1
#
_entry.id   AF-A0A941WNK8-F1
#
_cell.length_a   1.000
_cell.length_b   1.000
_cell.length_c   1.000
_cell.angle_alpha   90.00
_cell.angle_beta   90.00
_cell.angle_gamma   90.00
#
_symmetry.space_group_name_H-M   'P 1'
#
loop_
_entity.id
_entity.type
_entity.pdbx_description
1 polymer ?
#
loop_
_entity_poly.entity_id
_entity_poly.type
_entity_poly.pdbx_seq_one_letter_code
_entity_poly.pdbx_strand_id
1 'polypeptide(L)' 'FNLIADTDTALQQAFGVWAEKKLYGRSYMGTLRTTFIINEDGIIEKIIGPKEVKTKDHANQILNS' A
#
# COMPACT_ATOMS: atom_id res chain seq x y z
N PHE A 1 4.19 -9.41 -14.14
CA PHE A 1 3.09 -9.16 -13.18
C PHE A 1 2.18 -8.09 -13.77
N ASN A 2 0.92 -8.03 -13.32
CA ASN A 2 -0.06 -7.07 -13.82
C ASN A 2 -0.05 -5.80 -12.97
N LEU A 3 -0.35 -4.66 -13.59
CA LEU A 3 -0.55 -3.38 -12.92
C LEU A 3 -2.02 -2.99 -13.08
N ILE A 4 -2.68 -2.68 -11.97
CA ILE A 4 -4.07 -2.20 -11.97
C ILE A 4 -4.05 -0.68 -12.10
N ALA A 5 -4.83 -0.15 -13.04
CA ALA A 5 -5.06 1.29 -13.18
C ALA A 5 -6.28 1.70 -12.33
N ASP A 6 -6.05 1.97 -11.04
CA ASP A 6 -7.07 2.43 -10.08
C ASP A 6 -7.30 3.95 -10.22
N THR A 7 -7.83 4.38 -11.38
CA THR A 7 -7.92 5.82 -11.74
C THR A 7 -8.97 6.60 -10.95
N ASP A 8 -9.98 5.91 -10.42
CA ASP A 8 -11.02 6.48 -9.56
C ASP A 8 -10.69 6.35 -8.06
N THR A 9 -9.55 5.73 -7.72
CA THR A 9 -9.06 5.46 -6.36
C THR A 9 -9.96 4.53 -5.53
N ALA A 10 -10.89 3.81 -6.15
CA ALA A 10 -11.84 2.96 -5.44
C ALA A 10 -11.14 1.85 -4.64
N LEU A 11 -10.11 1.22 -5.23
CA LEU A 11 -9.34 0.18 -4.56
C LEU A 11 -8.54 0.77 -3.39
N GLN A 12 -7.87 1.90 -3.60
CA GLN A 12 -7.10 2.56 -2.55
C GLN A 12 -7.96 2.98 -1.36
N GLN A 13 -9.19 3.42 -1.60
CA GLN A 13 -10.14 3.74 -0.53
C GLN A 13 -10.61 2.49 0.20
N ALA A 14 -10.97 1.42 -0.53
CA ALA A 14 -11.39 0.14 0.07
C ALA A 14 -10.31 -0.48 0.96
N PHE A 15 -9.04 -0.37 0.55
CA PHE A 15 -7.89 -0.85 1.33
C PHE A 15 -7.43 0.15 2.42
N GLY A 16 -8.07 1.32 2.55
CA GLY A 16 -7.74 2.32 3.57
C GLY A 16 -6.37 2.98 3.36
N VAL A 17 -5.81 2.93 2.15
CA VAL A 17 -4.49 3.50 1.82
C VAL A 17 -4.60 4.87 1.15
N TRP A 18 -5.81 5.36 0.87
CA TRP A 18 -6.03 6.72 0.41
C TRP A 18 -6.16 7.68 1.60
N ALA A 19 -5.13 8.48 1.87
CA ALA A 19 -5.09 9.33 3.05
C ALA A 19 -4.56 10.74 2.75
N GLU A 20 -4.90 11.68 3.63
CA GLU A 20 -4.39 13.04 3.59
C GLU A 20 -2.90 13.06 3.96
N LYS A 21 -2.10 13.72 3.12
CA LYS A 21 -0.68 14.00 3.35
C LYS A 21 -0.50 15.50 3.48
N LYS A 22 0.26 15.90 4.50
CA LYS A 22 0.65 17.29 4.71
C LYS A 22 2.12 17.46 4.34
N LEU A 23 2.40 18.28 3.35
CA LEU A 23 3.77 18.62 2.94
C LEU A 23 3.88 20.13 2.82
N TYR A 24 4.80 20.72 3.56
CA TYR A 24 5.09 22.17 3.53
C TYR A 24 3.83 23.05 3.67
N GLY A 25 2.97 22.73 4.63
CA GLY A 25 1.75 23.48 4.91
C GLY A 25 0.61 23.28 3.91
N ARG A 26 0.79 22.45 2.87
CA ARG A 26 -0.27 22.05 1.93
C ARG A 26 -0.76 20.66 2.25
N SER A 27 -2.08 20.48 2.20
CA SER A 27 -2.74 19.19 2.34
C SER A 27 -3.16 18.68 0.97
N TYR A 28 -2.91 17.40 0.71
CA TYR A 28 -3.36 16.71 -0.50
C TYR A 28 -3.66 15.25 -0.18
N MET A 29 -4.63 14.67 -0.89
CA MET A 29 -4.87 13.24 -0.81
C MET A 29 -3.82 12.49 -1.62
N GLY A 30 -3.36 11.35 -1.09
CA GLY A 30 -2.38 10.53 -1.77
C GLY A 30 -2.29 9.12 -1.21
N THR A 31 -1.80 8.21 -2.03
CA THR A 31 -1.62 6.81 -1.69
C THR A 31 -0.54 6.63 -0.63
N LEU A 32 -0.87 6.00 0.49
CA LEU A 32 0.08 5.48 1.45
C LEU A 32 0.72 4.22 0.85
N ARG A 33 2.06 4.16 0.85
CA ARG A 33 2.76 3.00 0.30
C ARG A 33 2.58 1.82 1.24
N THR A 34 1.76 0.86 0.84
CA THR A 34 1.41 -0.30 1.65
C THR A 34 1.37 -1.53 0.77
N THR A 35 1.86 -2.63 1.30
CA THR A 35 1.84 -3.93 0.62
C THR A 35 1.01 -4.90 1.44
N PHE A 36 0.06 -5.56 0.78
CA PHE A 36 -0.80 -6.58 1.37
C PHE A 36 -0.39 -7.94 0.82
N ILE A 37 -0.25 -8.92 1.69
CA ILE A 37 -0.06 -10.33 1.34
C ILE A 37 -1.37 -11.03 1.64
N ILE A 38 -1.97 -11.62 0.61
CA ILE A 38 -3.31 -12.22 0.64
C ILE A 38 -3.17 -13.68 0.20
N ASN A 39 -3.73 -14.60 0.97
CA ASN A 39 -3.71 -16.02 0.64
C ASN A 39 -4.81 -16.42 -0.36
N GLU A 40 -4.86 -17.70 -0.70
CA GLU A 40 -5.80 -18.26 -1.68
C GLU A 40 -7.28 -18.16 -1.26
N ASP A 41 -7.54 -18.06 0.05
CA ASP A 41 -8.89 -17.86 0.60
C ASP A 41 -9.31 -16.38 0.61
N GLY A 42 -8.45 -15.48 0.15
CA GLY A 42 -8.71 -14.04 0.15
C GLY A 42 -8.48 -13.36 1.51
N ILE A 43 -7.81 -14.04 2.45
CA ILE A 43 -7.50 -13.50 3.77
C ILE A 43 -6.17 -12.74 3.72
N ILE A 44 -6.16 -11.54 4.31
CA ILE A 44 -4.94 -10.74 4.47
C ILE A 44 -4.11 -11.35 5.61
N GLU A 45 -2.99 -12.00 5.27
CA GLU A 45 -2.08 -12.61 6.24
C GLU A 45 -1.10 -11.58 6.81
N LYS A 46 -0.74 -10.58 5.99
CA LYS A 46 0.25 -9.57 6.37
C LYS A 46 0.02 -8.24 5.68
N ILE A 47 0.31 -7.18 6.43
CA ILE A 47 0.29 -5.80 5.94
C ILE A 47 1.66 -5.20 6.25
N ILE A 48 2.36 -4.70 5.23
CA ILE A 48 3.59 -3.93 5.38
C ILE A 48 3.24 -2.46 5.22
N GLY A 49 3.19 -1.74 6.33
CA GLY A 49 2.70 -0.37 6.38
C GLY A 49 3.69 0.69 5.88
N PRO A 50 3.24 1.96 5.77
CA PRO A 50 4.00 3.04 5.14
C PRO A 50 5.35 3.36 5.81
N LYS A 51 5.49 3.05 7.09
CA LYS A 51 6.72 3.26 7.87
C LYS A 51 7.65 2.05 7.86
N GLU A 52 7.17 0.90 7.41
CA GLU A 52 7.88 -0.38 7.45
C GLU A 52 8.46 -0.78 6.09
N VAL A 53 7.94 -0.18 5.02
CA VAL A 53 8.45 -0.38 3.65
C VAL A 53 9.87 0.18 3.54
N LYS A 54 10.84 -0.72 3.39
CA LYS A 54 12.24 -0.38 3.10
C LYS A 54 12.47 -0.54 1.61
N THR A 55 12.41 0.55 0.84
CA THR A 55 12.45 0.52 -0.64
C THR A 55 13.57 -0.36 -1.22
N LYS A 56 14.77 -0.32 -0.63
CA LYS A 56 15.94 -1.08 -1.12
C LYS A 56 15.85 -2.59 -0.88
N ASP A 57 15.05 -3.03 0.09
CA ASP A 57 15.00 -4.42 0.56
C ASP A 57 13.57 -5.00 0.52
N HIS A 58 12.65 -4.26 -0.10
CA HIS A 58 11.22 -4.56 0.02
C HIS A 58 10.84 -5.91 -0.59
N ALA A 59 11.50 -6.30 -1.69
CA ALA A 59 11.29 -7.62 -2.29
C ALA A 59 11.63 -8.74 -1.30
N ASN A 60 12.74 -8.64 -0.56
CA ASN A 60 13.11 -9.62 0.45
C ASN A 60 12.18 -9.58 1.66
N GLN A 61 11.69 -8.40 2.05
CA GLN A 61 10.67 -8.28 3.10
C GLN A 61 9.42 -9.10 2.75
N ILE A 62 9.02 -9.14 1.48
CA ILE A 62 7.87 -9.93 1.02
C ILE A 62 8.22 -11.42 0.93
N LEU A 63 9.39 -11.79 0.39
CA LEU A 63 9.77 -13.19 0.17
C LEU A 63 10.03 -13.97 1.47
N ASN A 64 10.50 -13.28 2.52
CA ASN A 64 10.78 -13.89 3.83
C ASN A 64 9.64 -13.63 4.83
N SER A 65 8.42 -13.37 4.35
CA SER A 65 7.31 -12.92 5.18
C SER A 65 6.57 -14.01 5.92
#